data_AF-A0A662GN72-F1
#
_entry.id   AF-A0A662GN72-F1
#
_cell.length_a   1.000
_cell.length_b   1.000
_cell.length_c   1.000
_cell.angle_alpha   90.00
_cell.angle_beta   90.00
_cell.angle_gamma   90.00
#
_symmetry.space_group_name_H-M   'P 1'
#
loop_
_entity.id
_entity.type
_entity.pdbx_description
1 polymer ?
#
loop_
_entity_poly.entity_id
_entity_poly.type
_entity_poly.pdbx_seq_one_letter_code
_entity_poly.pdbx_strand_id
1 'polypeptide(L)'
;MLILTPTPSSLIQLYIVAPLEKRYDAKISCVYMGQRSLIENHAKKICNKLEKEPHVRSYVEIYQYAASRKNLKILTPFVADDLALQAILDALNPPPIHALLNALTRPIHPLQRITANEALEYAIKIDKNARNLQRLLLSAKELELLMEFSKAPPHAARATHLNLAKAIGRSLNTKQHP
;
A
#
# COMPACT_ATOMS: atom_id res chain seq x y z
N MET A 1 12.76 -6.21 -1.11
CA MET A 1 11.90 -6.54 0.04
C MET A 1 10.47 -6.14 -0.26
N LEU A 2 9.54 -7.08 -0.20
CA LEU A 2 8.10 -6.81 -0.34
C LEU A 2 7.50 -6.52 1.04
N ILE A 3 6.63 -5.51 1.11
CA ILE A 3 5.81 -5.26 2.29
C ILE A 3 4.46 -5.92 2.07
N LEU A 4 4.12 -6.90 2.91
CA LEU A 4 2.88 -7.66 2.80
C LEU A 4 1.93 -7.25 3.91
N THR A 5 0.75 -6.78 3.50
CA THR A 5 -0.39 -6.42 4.32
C THR A 5 -1.61 -7.26 3.92
N PRO A 6 -2.61 -7.47 4.80
CA PRO A 6 -3.80 -8.26 4.50
C PRO A 6 -4.75 -7.52 3.54
N THR A 7 -4.27 -7.24 2.32
CA THR A 7 -4.93 -6.39 1.34
C THR A 7 -4.84 -6.96 -0.07
N PRO A 8 -5.78 -6.60 -0.97
CA PRO A 8 -5.73 -7.04 -2.37
C PRO A 8 -4.41 -6.71 -3.07
N SER A 9 -3.84 -5.53 -2.82
CA SER A 9 -2.60 -5.10 -3.47
C SER A 9 -1.38 -5.93 -3.06
N SER A 10 -1.34 -6.42 -1.82
CA SER A 10 -0.30 -7.37 -1.38
C SER A 10 -0.42 -8.74 -2.06
N LEU A 11 -1.63 -9.19 -2.40
CA LEU A 11 -1.79 -10.39 -3.23
C LEU A 11 -1.25 -10.16 -4.64
N ILE A 12 -1.54 -9.01 -5.25
CA ILE A 12 -0.99 -8.66 -6.56
C ILE A 12 0.53 -8.61 -6.51
N GLN A 13 1.10 -8.02 -5.46
CA GLN A 13 2.55 -8.01 -5.26
C GLN A 13 3.12 -9.44 -5.21
N LEU A 14 2.49 -10.35 -4.48
CA LEU A 14 2.96 -11.73 -4.37
C LEU A 14 2.84 -12.53 -5.66
N TYR A 15 1.75 -12.34 -6.41
CA TYR A 15 1.43 -13.17 -7.58
C TYR A 15 1.90 -12.58 -8.91
N ILE A 16 2.21 -11.28 -8.97
CA ILE A 16 2.69 -10.61 -10.18
C ILE A 16 4.08 -10.03 -9.97
N VAL A 17 4.23 -9.13 -9.00
CA VAL A 17 5.48 -8.38 -8.83
C VAL A 17 6.61 -9.33 -8.43
N ALA A 18 6.39 -10.21 -7.44
CA ALA A 18 7.44 -11.12 -6.99
C ALA A 18 7.91 -12.09 -8.09
N PRO A 19 7.04 -12.73 -8.89
CA PRO A 19 7.48 -13.54 -10.02
C PRO A 19 8.20 -12.74 -11.11
N LEU A 20 7.78 -11.50 -11.40
CA LEU A 20 8.46 -10.65 -12.38
C LEU A 20 9.87 -10.29 -11.93
N GLU A 21 10.03 -9.83 -10.70
CA GLU A 21 11.34 -9.50 -10.12
C GLU A 21 12.27 -10.73 -10.09
N LYS A 22 11.73 -11.92 -9.77
CA LYS A 22 12.50 -13.17 -9.83
C LYS A 22 13.00 -13.53 -11.24
N ARG A 23 12.30 -13.12 -12.31
CA ARG A 23 12.77 -13.32 -13.70
C ARG A 23 14.00 -12.48 -14.03
N TYR A 24 14.27 -11.44 -13.24
CA TYR A 24 15.47 -10.60 -13.35
C TYR A 24 16.47 -10.89 -12.22
N ASP A 25 16.50 -12.14 -11.74
CA ASP A 25 17.42 -12.64 -10.70
C ASP A 25 17.39 -11.87 -9.37
N ALA A 26 16.29 -11.16 -9.07
CA ALA A 26 16.14 -10.47 -7.80
C ALA A 26 15.93 -11.47 -6.64
N LYS A 27 16.74 -11.34 -5.58
CA LYS A 27 16.48 -12.03 -4.30
C LYS A 27 15.34 -11.32 -3.56
N ILE A 28 14.24 -12.04 -3.34
CA ILE A 28 13.04 -11.47 -2.73
C ILE A 28 12.85 -11.98 -1.30
N SER A 29 12.92 -11.05 -0.35
CA SER A 29 12.43 -11.21 1.02
C SER A 29 11.11 -10.49 1.23
N CYS A 30 10.33 -10.90 2.23
CA CYS A 30 9.10 -10.23 2.60
C CYS A 30 9.01 -9.92 4.10
N VAL A 31 8.47 -8.74 4.40
CA VAL A 31 8.09 -8.29 5.75
C VAL A 31 6.57 -8.28 5.82
N TYR A 32 6.02 -8.79 6.93
CA TYR A 32 4.58 -8.80 7.16
C TYR A 32 4.18 -7.68 8.11
N MET A 33 3.16 -6.91 7.73
CA MET A 33 2.53 -5.90 8.58
C MET A 33 1.04 -6.22 8.75
N GLY A 34 0.57 -6.27 10.00
CA GLY A 34 -0.78 -6.74 10.35
C GLY A 34 -0.92 -8.27 10.49
N GLN A 35 -2.14 -8.81 10.43
CA GLN A 35 -2.38 -10.23 10.68
C GLN A 35 -1.77 -11.14 9.59
N ARG A 36 -0.57 -11.68 9.86
CA ARG A 36 0.18 -12.58 8.96
C ARG A 36 -0.63 -13.78 8.48
N SER A 37 -1.43 -14.38 9.36
CA SER A 37 -2.26 -15.55 9.04
C SER A 37 -3.25 -15.27 7.90
N LEU A 38 -3.80 -14.07 7.79
CA LEU A 38 -4.71 -13.72 6.71
C LEU A 38 -3.99 -13.76 5.35
N ILE A 39 -2.82 -13.12 5.25
CA ILE A 39 -2.03 -13.11 4.02
C ILE A 39 -1.54 -14.53 3.67
N GLU A 40 -1.04 -15.28 4.66
CA GLU A 40 -0.58 -16.65 4.43
C GLU A 40 -1.72 -17.59 4.03
N ASN A 41 -2.95 -17.38 4.50
CA ASN A 41 -4.10 -18.17 4.06
C ASN A 41 -4.41 -17.94 2.58
N HIS A 42 -4.35 -16.70 2.11
CA HIS A 42 -4.59 -16.37 0.71
C HIS A 42 -3.39 -16.68 -0.22
N ALA A 43 -2.16 -16.70 0.30
CA ALA A 43 -0.94 -16.80 -0.50
C ALA A 43 0.05 -17.89 -0.04
N LYS A 44 -0.44 -18.94 0.64
CA LYS A 44 0.35 -20.00 1.30
C LYS A 44 1.49 -20.56 0.43
N LYS A 45 1.19 -20.84 -0.84
CA LYS A 45 2.13 -21.44 -1.80
C LYS A 45 3.33 -20.54 -2.13
N ILE A 46 3.12 -19.22 -2.18
CA ILE A 46 4.18 -18.25 -2.53
C ILE A 46 4.89 -17.78 -1.26
N CYS A 47 4.15 -17.48 -0.19
CA CYS A 47 4.70 -17.02 1.08
C CYS A 47 5.70 -18.01 1.70
N ASN A 48 5.50 -19.32 1.52
CA ASN A 48 6.43 -20.33 2.01
C ASN A 48 7.75 -20.41 1.22
N LYS A 49 7.82 -19.81 0.04
CA LYS A 49 9.00 -19.78 -0.83
C LYS A 49 9.79 -18.48 -0.73
N LEU A 50 9.37 -17.55 0.12
CA LEU A 50 10.03 -16.26 0.33
C LEU A 50 10.82 -16.30 1.64
N GLU A 51 11.98 -15.64 1.64
CA GLU A 51 12.74 -15.40 2.87
C GLU A 51 11.90 -14.49 3.77
N LYS A 52 11.59 -14.97 4.97
CA LYS A 52 10.69 -14.30 5.91
C LYS A 52 11.49 -13.41 6.86
N GLU A 53 11.18 -12.13 6.84
CA GLU A 53 11.76 -11.10 7.70
C GLU A 53 10.87 -10.89 8.96
N PRO A 54 11.33 -10.17 10.00
CA PRO A 54 10.56 -9.93 11.21
C PRO A 54 9.18 -9.32 10.94
N HIS A 55 8.25 -9.61 11.85
CA HIS A 55 6.93 -8.99 11.86
C HIS A 55 7.03 -7.56 12.39
N VAL A 56 6.48 -6.60 11.65
CA VAL A 56 6.54 -5.17 11.96
C VAL A 56 5.15 -4.62 12.24
N ARG A 57 5.08 -3.60 13.09
CA ARG A 57 3.84 -2.99 13.56
C ARG A 57 3.49 -1.69 12.83
N SER A 58 4.43 -1.09 12.12
CA SER A 58 4.22 0.15 11.38
C SER A 58 5.09 0.25 10.12
N TYR A 59 4.70 1.12 9.18
CA TYR A 59 5.53 1.47 8.04
C TYR A 59 6.84 2.16 8.46
N VAL A 60 6.85 2.91 9.56
CA VAL A 60 8.07 3.53 10.09
C VAL A 60 9.11 2.47 10.46
N GLU A 61 8.71 1.40 11.15
CA GLU A 61 9.60 0.28 11.49
C GLU A 61 10.15 -0.41 10.24
N ILE A 62 9.35 -0.55 9.19
CA ILE A 62 9.80 -1.12 7.91
C ILE A 62 10.89 -0.26 7.28
N TYR A 63 10.67 1.05 7.27
CA TYR A 63 11.60 1.99 6.66
C TYR A 63 12.91 2.08 7.45
N GLN A 64 12.85 2.05 8.79
CA GLN A 64 14.03 1.93 9.65
C GLN A 64 14.78 0.62 9.40
N TYR A 65 14.03 -0.49 9.31
CA TYR A 65 14.60 -1.80 9.01
C TYR A 65 15.33 -1.81 7.67
N ALA A 66 14.71 -1.27 6.63
CA ALA A 66 15.31 -1.17 5.31
C ALA A 66 16.52 -0.23 5.28
N ALA A 67 16.47 0.90 5.99
CA ALA A 67 17.59 1.84 6.09
C ALA A 67 18.84 1.20 6.72
N SER A 68 18.66 0.23 7.62
CA SER A 68 19.77 -0.52 8.23
C SER A 68 20.45 -1.53 7.28
N ARG A 69 19.86 -1.82 6.12
CA ARG A 69 20.33 -2.84 5.17
C ARG A 69 20.88 -2.20 3.90
N LYS A 70 22.18 -2.37 3.64
CA LYS A 70 22.79 -1.90 2.37
C LYS A 70 22.13 -2.61 1.17
N ASN A 71 21.80 -1.83 0.14
CA ASN A 71 21.25 -2.29 -1.15
C ASN A 71 19.87 -2.97 -1.11
N LEU A 72 19.08 -2.79 -0.04
CA LEU A 72 17.72 -3.31 0.01
C LEU A 72 16.73 -2.32 -0.65
N LYS A 73 16.15 -2.69 -1.79
CA LYS A 73 15.01 -1.95 -2.37
C LYS A 73 13.70 -2.39 -1.73
N ILE A 74 12.89 -1.41 -1.33
CA ILE A 74 11.58 -1.62 -0.72
C ILE A 74 10.53 -1.55 -1.82
N LEU A 75 9.64 -2.55 -1.89
CA LEU A 75 8.51 -2.57 -2.81
C LEU A 75 7.23 -2.51 -1.97
N THR A 76 6.50 -1.40 -2.06
CA THR A 76 5.29 -1.16 -1.25
C THR A 76 4.02 -1.64 -1.97
N PRO A 77 3.00 -2.13 -1.25
CA PRO A 77 1.73 -2.52 -1.84
C PRO A 77 0.82 -1.32 -2.13
N PHE A 78 1.35 -0.08 -2.12
CA PHE A 78 0.58 1.13 -2.35
C PHE A 78 0.06 1.21 -3.79
N VAL A 79 -1.25 1.36 -3.90
CA VAL A 79 -1.96 1.69 -5.14
C VAL A 79 -2.06 3.21 -5.31
N ALA A 80 -2.57 3.68 -6.44
CA ALA A 80 -2.73 5.12 -6.73
C ALA A 80 -3.50 5.85 -5.61
N ASP A 81 -4.61 5.26 -5.14
CA ASP A 81 -5.45 5.80 -4.07
C ASP A 81 -4.69 5.94 -2.74
N ASP A 82 -3.80 4.99 -2.42
CA ASP A 82 -2.99 5.02 -1.19
C ASP A 82 -2.00 6.18 -1.21
N LEU A 83 -1.31 6.35 -2.34
CA LEU A 83 -0.32 7.41 -2.51
C LEU A 83 -0.98 8.79 -2.48
N ALA A 84 -2.16 8.91 -3.10
CA ALA A 84 -2.96 10.13 -3.04
C ALA A 84 -3.41 10.43 -1.60
N LEU A 85 -3.82 9.42 -0.83
CA LEU A 85 -4.20 9.60 0.57
C LEU A 85 -2.99 10.02 1.43
N GLN A 86 -1.82 9.41 1.24
CA GLN A 86 -0.59 9.82 1.92
C GLN A 86 -0.24 11.29 1.65
N ALA A 87 -0.31 11.72 0.39
CA ALA A 87 -0.06 13.10 0.02
C ALA A 87 -1.05 14.09 0.66
N ILE A 88 -2.34 13.72 0.73
CA ILE A 88 -3.35 14.52 1.43
C ILE A 88 -3.03 14.60 2.93
N LEU A 89 -2.65 13.49 3.56
CA LEU A 89 -2.32 13.46 4.98
C LEU A 89 -1.11 14.32 5.30
N ASP A 90 -0.05 14.23 4.50
CA ASP A 90 1.14 15.06 4.67
C ASP A 90 0.84 16.56 4.48
N ALA A 91 -0.10 16.91 3.58
CA ALA A 91 -0.52 18.29 3.37
C ALA A 91 -1.37 18.84 4.53
N LEU A 92 -2.20 18.00 5.14
CA LEU A 92 -3.09 18.40 6.24
C LEU A 92 -2.39 18.40 7.60
N ASN A 93 -1.37 17.56 7.79
CA ASN A 93 -0.73 17.32 9.09
C ASN A 93 0.79 17.49 9.00
N PRO A 94 1.32 18.73 9.13
CA PRO A 94 2.74 18.93 9.28
C PRO A 94 3.25 18.31 10.60
N PRO A 95 4.43 17.67 10.62
CA PRO A 95 5.36 17.54 9.50
C PRO A 95 4.94 16.44 8.49
N PRO A 96 5.33 16.56 7.20
CA PRO A 96 4.97 15.62 6.14
C PRO A 96 5.78 14.31 6.25
N ILE A 97 5.42 13.48 7.23
CA ILE A 97 6.17 12.27 7.62
C ILE A 97 6.30 11.29 6.45
N HIS A 98 5.27 11.09 5.63
CA HIS A 98 5.32 10.06 4.57
C HIS A 98 6.24 10.50 3.43
N ALA A 99 6.18 11.78 3.03
CA ALA A 99 7.08 12.36 2.06
C ALA A 99 8.54 12.28 2.53
N LEU A 100 8.80 12.56 3.81
CA LEU A 100 10.13 12.41 4.42
C LEU A 100 10.61 10.95 4.33
N LEU A 101 9.78 9.98 4.74
CA LEU A 101 10.13 8.56 4.68
C LEU A 101 10.37 8.09 3.23
N ASN A 102 9.54 8.53 2.29
CA ASN A 102 9.70 8.22 0.86
C ASN A 102 11.02 8.81 0.31
N ALA A 103 11.38 10.03 0.70
CA ALA A 103 12.63 10.66 0.28
C ALA A 103 13.88 9.93 0.84
N LEU A 104 13.82 9.52 2.11
CA LEU A 104 14.92 8.84 2.79
C LEU A 104 15.12 7.41 2.31
N THR A 105 14.03 6.66 2.12
CA THR A 105 14.11 5.22 1.82
C THR A 105 13.95 4.88 0.36
N ARG A 106 13.46 5.83 -0.45
CA ARG A 106 13.24 5.70 -1.90
C ARG A 106 12.55 4.37 -2.27
N PRO A 107 11.37 4.09 -1.70
CA PRO A 107 10.64 2.88 -2.02
C PRO A 107 10.21 2.90 -3.48
N ILE A 108 10.05 1.71 -4.04
CA ILE A 108 9.42 1.49 -5.33
C ILE A 108 7.94 1.21 -5.06
N HIS A 109 7.07 1.83 -5.84
CA HIS A 109 5.62 1.67 -5.77
C HIS A 109 5.12 0.98 -7.07
N PRO A 110 5.25 -0.36 -7.21
CA PRO A 110 4.95 -1.05 -8.46
C PRO A 110 3.49 -0.87 -8.93
N LEU A 111 2.59 -0.61 -7.99
CA LEU A 111 1.15 -0.50 -8.22
C LEU A 111 0.66 0.96 -8.24
N GLN A 112 1.57 1.95 -8.30
CA GLN A 112 1.22 3.38 -8.23
C GLN A 112 0.25 3.88 -9.33
N ARG A 113 0.09 3.12 -10.41
CA ARG A 113 -0.83 3.45 -11.52
C ARG A 113 -2.13 2.64 -11.49
N ILE A 114 -2.24 1.69 -10.57
CA ILE A 114 -3.41 0.84 -10.42
C ILE A 114 -4.29 1.47 -9.36
N THR A 115 -5.60 1.55 -9.60
CA THR A 115 -6.57 2.01 -8.60
C THR A 115 -6.91 0.90 -7.61
N ALA A 116 -7.44 1.26 -6.44
CA ALA A 116 -7.89 0.29 -5.44
C ALA A 116 -8.98 -0.66 -5.97
N ASN A 117 -9.83 -0.19 -6.89
CA ASN A 117 -10.86 -1.02 -7.53
C ASN A 117 -10.24 -2.04 -8.49
N GLU A 118 -9.35 -1.61 -9.39
CA GLU A 118 -8.66 -2.50 -10.31
C GLU A 118 -7.83 -3.54 -9.57
N ALA A 119 -7.17 -3.12 -8.48
CA ALA A 119 -6.42 -4.02 -7.61
C ALA A 119 -7.35 -5.10 -7.00
N LEU A 120 -8.51 -4.70 -6.50
CA LEU A 120 -9.49 -5.66 -5.97
C LEU A 120 -9.98 -6.62 -7.04
N GLU A 121 -10.38 -6.12 -8.21
CA GLU A 121 -10.85 -6.95 -9.32
C GLU A 121 -9.80 -7.97 -9.76
N TYR A 122 -8.53 -7.57 -9.81
CA TYR A 122 -7.45 -8.47 -10.14
C TYR A 122 -7.18 -9.49 -9.03
N ALA A 123 -7.18 -9.06 -7.76
CA ALA A 123 -6.98 -9.97 -6.63
C ALA A 123 -8.07 -11.05 -6.56
N ILE A 124 -9.32 -10.73 -6.93
CA ILE A 124 -10.43 -11.69 -7.00
C ILE A 124 -10.16 -12.79 -8.05
N LYS A 125 -9.45 -12.47 -9.13
CA LYS A 125 -9.05 -13.46 -10.15
C LYS A 125 -7.97 -14.41 -9.62
N ILE A 126 -7.13 -13.95 -8.69
CA ILE A 126 -6.10 -14.77 -8.02
C ILE A 126 -6.76 -15.66 -6.97
N ASP A 127 -7.57 -15.07 -6.10
CA ASP A 127 -8.32 -15.77 -5.05
C ASP A 127 -9.71 -15.13 -4.91
N LYS A 128 -10.77 -15.92 -5.11
CA LYS A 128 -12.15 -15.46 -4.99
C LYS A 128 -12.45 -14.87 -3.61
N ASN A 129 -11.76 -15.33 -2.57
CA ASN A 129 -11.89 -14.83 -1.20
C ASN A 129 -11.19 -13.49 -0.96
N ALA A 130 -10.45 -12.94 -1.95
CA ALA A 130 -9.83 -11.63 -1.85
C ALA A 130 -10.85 -10.49 -1.63
N ARG A 131 -12.15 -10.73 -1.89
CA ARG A 131 -13.25 -9.80 -1.53
C ARG A 131 -13.32 -9.51 -0.03
N ASN A 132 -12.85 -10.45 0.80
CA ASN A 132 -12.86 -10.33 2.25
C ASN A 132 -11.64 -9.58 2.79
N LEU A 133 -10.65 -9.29 1.93
CA LEU A 133 -9.50 -8.49 2.31
C LEU A 133 -9.89 -7.03 2.39
N GLN A 134 -9.43 -6.37 3.45
CA GLN A 134 -9.59 -4.93 3.55
C GLN A 134 -8.77 -4.26 2.45
N ARG A 135 -9.32 -3.22 1.83
CA ARG A 135 -8.53 -2.38 0.93
C ARG A 135 -7.40 -1.76 1.76
N LEU A 136 -6.20 -1.69 1.18
CA LEU A 136 -5.18 -0.83 1.75
C LEU A 136 -5.76 0.58 1.63
N LEU A 137 -6.20 1.06 2.76
CA LEU A 137 -6.70 2.37 3.10
C LEU A 137 -6.41 2.32 4.58
N LEU A 138 -5.39 3.07 5.02
CA LEU A 138 -4.89 3.13 6.41
C LEU A 138 -5.91 2.58 7.40
N SER A 139 -5.50 1.57 8.16
CA SER A 139 -6.42 0.98 9.15
C SER A 139 -7.07 2.12 9.94
N ALA A 140 -8.36 2.00 10.29
CA ALA A 140 -9.05 3.03 11.07
C ALA A 140 -8.24 3.48 12.29
N LYS A 141 -7.41 2.58 12.83
CA LYS A 141 -6.46 2.78 13.91
C LYS A 141 -5.21 3.61 13.57
N GLU A 142 -4.65 3.49 12.36
CA GLU A 142 -3.58 4.37 11.88
C GLU A 142 -4.12 5.76 11.52
N LEU A 143 -5.35 5.84 11.01
CA LEU A 143 -6.09 7.10 10.91
C LEU A 143 -6.31 7.71 12.30
N GLU A 144 -6.78 6.93 13.29
CA GLU A 144 -6.97 7.37 14.68
C GLU A 144 -5.67 7.87 15.35
N LEU A 145 -4.55 7.16 15.17
CA LEU A 145 -3.23 7.56 15.70
C LEU A 145 -2.67 8.83 15.03
N LEU A 146 -2.96 9.03 13.73
CA LEU A 146 -2.63 10.27 13.02
C LEU A 146 -3.60 11.42 13.35
N MET A 147 -4.76 11.11 13.92
CA MET A 147 -5.81 12.07 14.31
C MET A 147 -5.64 12.65 15.71
N GLU A 148 -4.87 12.03 16.60
CA GLU A 148 -4.52 12.62 17.89
C GLU A 148 -3.79 13.97 17.76
N PHE A 149 -3.25 14.29 16.57
CA PHE A 149 -2.49 15.52 16.31
C PHE A 149 -3.23 16.65 15.56
N SER A 150 -4.45 16.46 15.00
CA SER A 150 -5.00 17.42 14.00
C SER A 150 -6.41 17.99 14.18
N LYS A 151 -7.18 17.61 15.19
CA LYS A 151 -8.56 18.10 15.45
C LYS A 151 -9.59 17.96 14.29
N ALA A 152 -9.24 17.44 13.12
CA ALA A 152 -10.14 17.28 11.98
C ALA A 152 -10.78 15.86 11.96
N PRO A 153 -12.10 15.72 11.73
CA PRO A 153 -12.74 14.41 11.81
C PRO A 153 -12.47 13.52 10.59
N PRO A 154 -12.46 12.17 10.75
CA PRO A 154 -11.92 11.21 9.76
C PRO A 154 -12.78 11.09 8.51
N HIS A 155 -14.08 11.29 8.66
CA HIS A 155 -15.00 11.37 7.54
C HIS A 155 -14.68 12.56 6.63
N ALA A 156 -14.10 13.65 7.15
CA ALA A 156 -13.74 14.81 6.35
C ALA A 156 -12.55 14.54 5.43
N ALA A 157 -11.44 13.93 5.89
CA ALA A 157 -10.30 13.63 5.03
C ALA A 157 -10.65 12.58 3.95
N ARG A 158 -11.38 11.53 4.33
CA ARG A 158 -11.88 10.53 3.39
C ARG A 158 -12.90 11.11 2.44
N ALA A 159 -13.82 11.97 2.91
CA ALA A 159 -14.75 12.68 2.04
C ALA A 159 -14.01 13.64 1.11
N THR A 160 -12.99 14.35 1.58
CA THR A 160 -12.16 15.23 0.75
C THR A 160 -11.50 14.43 -0.34
N HIS A 161 -10.84 13.31 -0.04
CA HIS A 161 -10.26 12.44 -1.06
C HIS A 161 -11.32 11.94 -2.06
N LEU A 162 -12.43 11.38 -1.58
CA LEU A 162 -13.50 10.87 -2.44
C LEU A 162 -14.15 11.98 -3.29
N ASN A 163 -14.32 13.17 -2.74
CA ASN A 163 -14.91 14.33 -3.42
C ASN A 163 -13.92 14.92 -4.44
N LEU A 164 -12.63 14.99 -4.11
CA LEU A 164 -11.59 15.43 -5.04
C LEU A 164 -11.45 14.46 -6.21
N ALA A 165 -11.41 13.15 -5.94
CA ALA A 165 -11.36 12.11 -6.96
C ALA A 165 -12.58 12.17 -7.89
N LYS A 166 -13.78 12.37 -7.33
CA LYS A 166 -15.02 12.58 -8.11
C LYS A 166 -14.97 13.86 -8.94
N ALA A 167 -14.51 14.98 -8.37
CA ALA A 167 -14.45 16.27 -9.05
C ALA A 167 -13.45 16.24 -10.23
N ILE A 168 -12.27 15.65 -10.03
CA ILE A 168 -11.27 15.46 -11.09
C ILE A 168 -11.80 14.51 -12.17
N GLY A 169 -12.40 13.38 -11.80
CA GLY A 169 -12.99 12.44 -12.76
C GLY A 169 -14.09 13.08 -13.62
N ARG A 170 -14.94 13.93 -13.03
CA ARG A 170 -15.95 14.71 -13.77
C ARG A 170 -15.33 15.72 -14.74
N SER A 171 -14.30 16.44 -14.31
CA SER A 171 -13.60 17.43 -15.15
C SER A 171 -12.80 16.80 -16.32
N LEU A 172 -12.37 15.55 -16.18
CA LEU A 172 -11.69 14.82 -17.25
C LEU A 172 -12.68 14.30 -18.31
N ASN A 173 -13.87 13.87 -17.88
CA ASN A 173 -14.93 13.41 -18.78
C ASN A 173 -15.61 14.55 -19.55
N THR A 174 -15.70 15.76 -18.98
CA THR A 174 -16.26 16.92 -19.69
C THR A 174 -15.38 17.45 -20.81
N LYS A 175 -14.10 17.04 -20.89
CA LYS A 175 -13.20 17.39 -22.01
C LYS A 175 -13.23 16.39 -23.17
N GLN A 176 -14.00 15.31 -23.08
CA GLN A 176 -14.10 14.29 -24.14
C GLN A 176 -15.33 14.44 -25.06
N HIS A 177 -16.15 15.48 -24.88
CA HIS A 177 -17.22 15.84 -25.80
C HIS A 177 -17.19 17.35 -26.12
N PRO A 178 -16.57 17.76 -27.24
CA PRO A 178 -17.12 18.85 -28.03
C PRO A 178 -18.40 18.41 -28.76
#